data_AF-A0A7C5WJ44-F1
#
_entry.id   AF-A0A7C5WJ44-F1
#
_cell.length_a   1.000
_cell.length_b   1.000
_cell.length_c   1.000
_cell.angle_alpha   90.00
_cell.angle_beta   90.00
_cell.angle_gamma   90.00
#
_symmetry.space_group_name_H-M   'P 1'
#
loop_
_entity.id
_entity.type
_entity.pdbx_description
1 polymer ?
#
loop_
_entity_poly.entity_id
_entity_poly.type
_entity_poly.pdbx_seq_one_letter_code
_entity_poly.pdbx_strand_id
1 'polypeptide(L)'
;MYKPGVGGVSDPELIPSSRVAPRYPLRARWRKLEGKVILSAVVEADGRVSSVKVVTAPEPDRGLARSAIQAVRKWRYRPALLEGRPVACHITVVVNFNIE
;
A
#
# COMPACT_ATOMS: atom_id res chain seq x y z
N MET A 1 8.36 10.89 12.09
CA MET A 1 7.77 9.68 11.45
C MET A 1 8.92 8.72 11.18
N TYR A 2 8.78 7.46 11.61
CA TYR A 2 9.88 6.50 11.59
C TYR A 2 9.98 5.79 10.24
N LYS A 3 11.22 5.46 9.82
CA LYS A 3 11.48 4.58 8.69
C LYS A 3 11.77 3.17 9.23
N PRO A 4 11.06 2.13 8.77
CA PRO A 4 11.39 0.75 9.12
C PRO A 4 12.86 0.43 8.87
N GLY A 5 13.49 -0.36 9.75
CA GLY A 5 14.89 -0.78 9.63
C GLY A 5 15.93 0.25 10.09
N VAL A 6 15.53 1.44 10.52
CA VAL A 6 16.45 2.47 11.04
C VAL A 6 16.22 2.67 12.54
N GLY A 7 17.28 2.55 13.34
CA GLY A 7 17.25 2.84 14.78
C GLY A 7 16.45 1.84 15.63
N GLY A 8 16.42 0.56 15.24
CA GLY A 8 15.73 -0.50 16.00
C GLY A 8 14.22 -0.58 15.77
N VAL A 9 13.70 0.14 14.76
CA VAL A 9 12.30 0.06 14.34
C VAL A 9 12.09 -1.19 13.48
N SER A 10 11.24 -2.12 13.94
CA SER A 10 10.91 -3.32 13.17
C SER A 10 10.10 -2.99 11.90
N ASP A 11 10.15 -3.86 10.91
CA ASP A 11 9.30 -3.73 9.74
C ASP A 11 7.83 -4.02 10.07
N PRO A 12 6.88 -3.22 9.57
CA PRO A 12 5.47 -3.54 9.67
C PRO A 12 5.13 -4.72 8.76
N GLU A 13 4.37 -5.67 9.28
CA GLU A 13 4.05 -6.91 8.56
C GLU A 13 2.61 -6.87 8.04
N LEU A 14 2.41 -7.05 6.73
CA LEU A 14 1.06 -7.10 6.16
C LEU A 14 0.31 -8.32 6.70
N ILE A 15 -0.87 -8.12 7.26
CA ILE A 15 -1.74 -9.22 7.71
C ILE A 15 -2.39 -9.84 6.46
N PRO A 16 -2.06 -11.08 6.05
CA PRO A 16 -2.49 -11.62 4.77
C PRO A 16 -4.02 -11.70 4.61
N SER A 17 -4.75 -11.96 5.69
CA SER A 17 -6.23 -12.01 5.68
C SER A 17 -6.89 -10.65 5.42
N SER A 18 -6.18 -9.54 5.64
CA SER A 18 -6.67 -8.19 5.35
C SER A 18 -6.38 -7.73 3.92
N ARG A 19 -5.59 -8.51 3.17
CA ARG A 19 -5.14 -8.15 1.83
C ARG A 19 -6.31 -8.25 0.85
N VAL A 20 -6.99 -7.12 0.64
CA VAL A 20 -8.02 -6.99 -0.37
C VAL A 20 -7.37 -6.69 -1.71
N ALA A 21 -7.64 -7.51 -2.73
CA ALA A 21 -7.18 -7.26 -4.09
C ALA A 21 -7.80 -5.97 -4.65
N PRO A 22 -7.02 -5.11 -5.31
CA PRO A 22 -7.56 -3.90 -5.93
C PRO A 22 -8.53 -4.25 -7.05
N ARG A 23 -9.69 -3.59 -7.06
CA ARG A 23 -10.68 -3.81 -8.11
C ARG A 23 -10.14 -3.26 -9.43
N TYR A 24 -9.97 -4.14 -10.41
CA TYR A 24 -9.51 -3.75 -11.73
C TYR A 24 -10.57 -2.88 -12.44
N PRO A 25 -10.26 -1.62 -12.85
CA PRO A 25 -11.21 -0.79 -13.58
C PRO A 25 -11.56 -1.38 -14.95
N LEU A 26 -12.84 -1.44 -15.30
CA LEU A 26 -13.30 -2.01 -16.58
C LEU A 26 -12.62 -1.36 -17.80
N ARG A 27 -12.43 -0.02 -17.76
CA ARG A 27 -11.73 0.73 -18.80
C ARG A 27 -10.28 0.31 -18.97
N ALA A 28 -9.56 0.09 -17.86
CA ALA A 28 -8.18 -0.38 -17.89
C ALA A 28 -8.09 -1.81 -18.44
N ARG A 29 -9.07 -2.67 -18.09
CA ARG A 29 -9.14 -4.06 -18.57
C ARG A 29 -9.37 -4.09 -20.09
N TRP A 30 -10.30 -3.29 -20.59
CA TRP A 30 -10.55 -3.17 -22.04
C TRP A 30 -9.35 -2.63 -22.81
N ARG A 31 -8.57 -1.73 -22.20
CA ARG A 31 -7.35 -1.16 -22.80
C ARG A 31 -6.10 -2.01 -22.60
N LYS A 32 -6.22 -3.19 -22.00
CA LYS A 32 -5.11 -4.09 -21.69
C LYS A 32 -3.96 -3.43 -20.91
N LEU A 33 -4.30 -2.55 -19.96
CA LEU A 33 -3.29 -1.70 -19.30
C LEU A 33 -2.64 -2.39 -18.11
N GLU A 34 -1.47 -2.96 -18.32
CA GLU A 34 -0.68 -3.58 -17.26
C GLU A 34 0.32 -2.58 -16.65
N GLY A 35 0.71 -2.83 -15.40
CA GLY A 35 1.72 -1.99 -14.78
C GLY A 35 1.78 -2.07 -13.27
N LYS A 36 2.74 -1.35 -12.70
CA LYS A 36 3.00 -1.28 -11.27
C LYS A 36 2.58 0.10 -10.75
N VAL A 37 1.70 0.11 -9.75
CA VAL A 37 1.38 1.33 -8.99
C VAL A 37 2.18 1.31 -7.71
N ILE A 38 3.02 2.33 -7.53
CA ILE A 38 3.80 2.54 -6.31
C ILE A 38 3.07 3.55 -5.46
N LEU A 39 2.70 3.15 -4.25
CA LEU A 39 2.04 3.98 -3.26
C LEU A 39 2.96 4.18 -2.06
N SER A 40 2.95 5.38 -1.49
CA SER A 40 3.50 5.63 -0.15
C SER A 40 2.33 5.67 0.83
N ALA A 41 2.47 4.98 1.96
CA ALA A 41 1.44 4.94 2.99
C ALA A 41 2.08 4.97 4.37
N VAL A 42 1.28 5.33 5.37
CA VAL A 42 1.68 5.31 6.78
C VAL A 42 0.96 4.16 7.46
N VAL A 43 1.72 3.29 8.13
CA VAL A 43 1.15 2.31 9.06
C VAL A 43 1.18 2.95 10.43
N GLU A 44 0.00 3.20 10.99
CA GLU A 44 -0.17 3.75 12.34
C GLU A 44 0.18 2.70 13.41
N ALA A 45 0.38 3.14 14.65
CA ALA A 45 0.66 2.26 15.79
C ALA A 45 -0.48 1.26 16.09
N ASP A 46 -1.70 1.49 15.57
CA ASP A 46 -2.84 0.57 15.66
C ASP A 46 -2.90 -0.44 14.51
N GLY A 47 -1.93 -0.41 13.60
CA GLY A 47 -1.86 -1.28 12.42
C GLY A 47 -2.76 -0.86 11.25
N ARG A 48 -3.43 0.30 11.34
CA ARG A 48 -4.21 0.85 10.24
C ARG A 48 -3.32 1.58 9.25
N VAL A 49 -3.71 1.53 7.97
CA VAL A 49 -3.04 2.28 6.91
C VAL A 49 -3.70 3.65 6.76
N SER A 50 -2.91 4.70 6.95
CA SER A 50 -3.30 6.11 6.79
C SER A 50 -2.44 6.80 5.72
N SER A 51 -2.81 8.03 5.36
CA SER A 51 -2.01 8.92 4.50
C SER A 51 -1.48 8.30 3.19
N VAL A 52 -2.32 7.49 2.51
CA VAL A 52 -1.95 6.84 1.24
C VAL A 52 -1.84 7.86 0.11
N LYS A 53 -0.66 7.94 -0.52
CA LYS A 53 -0.34 8.81 -1.66
C LYS A 53 0.22 7.99 -2.81
N VAL A 54 -0.05 8.42 -4.03
CA VAL A 54 0.52 7.82 -5.25
C VAL A 54 1.91 8.40 -5.46
N VAL A 55 2.92 7.54 -5.53
CA VAL A 55 4.29 7.92 -5.89
C VAL A 55 4.47 7.78 -7.40
N THR A 56 4.03 6.65 -7.94
CA THR A 56 4.13 6.35 -9.37
C THR A 56 2.93 5.51 -9.79
N ALA A 57 2.35 5.83 -10.94
CA ALA A 57 1.32 5.03 -11.57
C ALA A 57 1.54 5.05 -13.09
N PRO A 58 1.17 3.98 -13.80
CA PRO A 58 1.22 3.97 -15.25
C PRO A 58 0.24 5.00 -15.82
N GLU A 59 0.75 5.92 -16.66
CA GLU A 59 -0.08 6.82 -17.45
C GLU A 59 -0.67 6.08 -18.66
N PRO A 60 -1.85 6.49 -19.18
CA PRO A 60 -2.67 7.65 -18.79
C PRO A 60 -3.74 7.35 -17.71
N ASP A 61 -3.73 6.18 -17.07
CA ASP A 61 -4.92 5.67 -16.37
C ASP A 61 -4.89 5.92 -14.85
N ARG A 62 -5.39 7.10 -14.45
CA ARG A 62 -5.65 7.44 -13.03
C ARG A 62 -6.61 6.46 -12.33
N GLY A 63 -7.33 5.62 -13.08
CA GLY A 63 -8.24 4.61 -12.55
C GLY A 63 -7.51 3.53 -11.75
N LEU A 64 -6.36 3.04 -12.22
CA LEU A 64 -5.56 2.03 -11.53
C LEU A 64 -5.03 2.57 -10.19
N ALA A 65 -4.52 3.81 -10.21
CA ALA A 65 -4.04 4.49 -9.00
C ALA A 65 -5.16 4.61 -7.94
N ARG A 66 -6.37 5.04 -8.36
CA ARG A 66 -7.52 5.16 -7.44
C ARG A 66 -7.94 3.81 -6.87
N SER A 67 -8.01 2.76 -7.69
CA SER A 67 -8.32 1.40 -7.24
C SER A 67 -7.28 0.87 -6.26
N ALA A 68 -6.00 1.11 -6.52
CA ALA A 68 -4.90 0.71 -5.64
C ALA A 68 -5.01 1.42 -4.28
N ILE A 69 -5.26 2.74 -4.26
CA ILE A 69 -5.45 3.50 -3.01
C ILE A 69 -6.62 2.93 -2.19
N GLN A 70 -7.75 2.65 -2.83
CA GLN A 70 -8.93 2.12 -2.13
C GLN A 70 -8.69 0.73 -1.54
N ALA A 71 -7.88 -0.10 -2.21
CA ALA A 71 -7.52 -1.42 -1.71
C ALA A 71 -6.57 -1.33 -0.52
N VAL A 72 -5.47 -0.59 -0.68
CA VAL A 72 -4.41 -0.46 0.34
C VAL A 72 -4.94 0.20 1.61
N ARG A 73 -5.89 1.14 1.53
CA ARG A 73 -6.58 1.71 2.71
C ARG A 73 -7.33 0.68 3.56
N LYS A 74 -7.74 -0.45 2.98
CA LYS A 74 -8.45 -1.53 3.68
C LYS A 74 -7.49 -2.55 4.30
N TRP A 75 -6.22 -2.54 3.91
CA TRP A 75 -5.23 -3.45 4.47
C TRP A 75 -4.97 -3.13 5.94
N ARG A 76 -4.54 -4.14 6.66
CA ARG A 76 -4.09 -4.07 8.03
C ARG A 76 -2.67 -4.62 8.11
N TYR A 77 -1.86 -3.93 8.88
CA TYR A 77 -0.49 -4.30 9.14
C TYR A 77 -0.32 -4.55 10.63
N ARG A 78 0.62 -5.42 11.00
CA ARG A 78 1.22 -5.35 12.33
C ARG A 78 2.09 -4.10 12.36
N PRO A 79 1.90 -3.20 13.35
CA PRO A 79 2.67 -1.97 13.43
C PRO A 79 4.15 -2.27 13.60
N ALA A 80 4.99 -1.33 13.17
CA ALA A 80 6.40 -1.35 13.51
C ALA A 80 6.56 -1.18 15.03
N LEU A 81 7.53 -1.88 15.61
CA LEU A 81 7.86 -1.78 17.02
C LEU A 81 9.20 -1.04 17.16
N LEU A 82 9.24 -0.05 18.03
CA LEU A 82 10.47 0.59 18.49
C LEU A 82 10.58 0.33 19.99
N GLU A 83 11.63 -0.38 20.41
CA GLU A 83 11.83 -0.76 21.82
C GLU A 83 10.60 -1.44 22.45
N GLY A 84 9.91 -2.29 21.68
CA GLY A 84 8.70 -2.99 22.10
C GLY A 84 7.41 -2.15 22.08
N ARG A 85 7.49 -0.87 21.70
CA ARG A 85 6.34 0.03 21.58
C ARG A 85 5.90 0.19 20.12
N PRO A 86 4.60 0.08 19.80
CA PRO A 86 4.13 0.29 18.44
C PRO A 86 4.29 1.75 18.03
N VAL A 87 4.88 1.97 16.86
CA VAL A 87 5.15 3.31 16.30
C VAL A 87 4.63 3.43 14.88
N ALA A 88 4.21 4.65 14.53
CA ALA A 88 3.80 4.95 13.17
C ALA A 88 5.01 5.04 12.23
N CYS A 89 4.95 4.33 11.09
CA CYS A 89 6.04 4.23 10.15
C CYS A 89 5.59 4.41 8.68
N HIS A 90 6.51 4.91 7.85
CA HIS A 90 6.28 5.04 6.42
C HIS A 90 6.62 3.75 5.69
N ILE A 91 5.71 3.30 4.83
CA ILE A 91 5.91 2.15 3.95
C ILE A 91 5.71 2.53 2.48
N THR A 92 6.36 1.76 1.61
CA THR A 92 6.12 1.80 0.17
C THR A 92 5.42 0.51 -0.22
N VAL A 93 4.25 0.64 -0.85
CA VAL A 93 3.43 -0.48 -1.32
C VAL A 93 3.48 -0.52 -2.83
N VAL A 94 3.88 -1.66 -3.39
CA VAL A 94 3.85 -1.91 -4.83
C VAL A 94 2.66 -2.79 -5.15
N VAL A 95 1.75 -2.27 -5.99
CA VAL A 95 0.56 -2.97 -6.45
C VAL A 95 0.73 -3.29 -7.93
N ASN A 96 0.84 -4.57 -8.25
CA ASN A 96 0.96 -5.02 -9.63
C ASN A 96 -0.44 -5.27 -10.20
N PHE A 97 -0.73 -4.68 -11.34
CA PHE A 97 -1.91 -4.95 -12.15
C PHE A 97 -1.49 -5.77 -13.37
N ASN A 98 -1.92 -7.02 -13.39
CA ASN A 98 -1.75 -7.93 -14.52
C ASN A 98 -3.13 -8.29 -15.07
N ILE A 99 -3.23 -8.49 -16.37
CA ILE A 99 -4.44 -9.06 -16.98
C ILE A 99 -4.10 -10.52 -17.26
N GLU A 100 -4.78 -11.43 -16.56
CA GLU A 100 -4.86 -12.83 -16.98
C GLU A 100 -5.74 -12.96 -18.23
#